data_AF-A0A381TN25-F1
#
_entry.id   AF-A0A381TN25-F1
#
_cell.length_a   1.000
_cell.length_b   1.000
_cell.length_c   1.000
_cell.angle_alpha   90.00
_cell.angle_beta   90.00
_cell.angle_gamma   90.00
#
_symmetry.space_group_name_H-M   'P 1'
#
loop_
_entity.id
_entity.type
_entity.pdbx_description
1 polymer ?
#
loop_
_entity_poly.entity_id
_entity_poly.type
_entity_poly.pdbx_seq_one_letter_code
_entity_poly.pdbx_strand_id
1 'polypeptide(L)'
;TNLLLLEQANPGYASAAFDENILAPQRGVAHAAASQAMTVLPVVWGMLGIRPDALNNSVSISPHLPVNWSRVNVDRVRVGDREFRLQVRKTADRIQFQVDRWRGNRNTELRLSTHVPIDVDISLDANVIGAEIIEEPIIEQHPPDRLATVVIRPTADLSTVTFIHEPFPRLISPIPDRLTEARSYLQQGASSSRLRVIRTRYLGGVMAIQIEGVPGRTYTLRLATPWRVSQVTGLPDVYPTQPDAGIATIDVTIPGSGLRYRPVTLEITFEQ
;
A
#
# COMPACT_ATOMS: atom_id res chain seq x y z
N THR A 1 21.23 -32.48 4.35
CA THR A 1 20.83 -31.09 4.64
C THR A 1 20.04 -30.61 3.42
N ASN A 2 18.72 -30.44 3.35
CA ASN A 2 17.67 -30.22 4.33
C ASN A 2 16.33 -30.77 3.79
N LEU A 3 15.94 -31.99 4.18
CA LEU A 3 14.55 -32.47 3.98
C LEU A 3 13.58 -31.88 5.02
N LEU A 4 14.10 -31.42 6.15
CA LEU A 4 13.35 -30.74 7.23
C LEU A 4 12.89 -29.31 6.88
N LEU A 5 13.41 -28.68 5.82
CA LEU A 5 13.01 -27.33 5.40
C LEU A 5 11.69 -27.29 4.63
N LEU A 6 11.19 -28.45 4.15
CA LEU A 6 10.06 -28.53 3.23
C LEU A 6 8.75 -28.96 3.92
N GLU A 7 8.82 -29.69 5.04
CA GLU A 7 7.63 -30.01 5.85
C GLU A 7 7.22 -28.87 6.78
N GLN A 8 8.16 -28.01 7.14
CA GLN A 8 7.90 -26.81 7.90
C GLN A 8 7.94 -25.65 6.92
N ALA A 9 6.84 -24.92 6.78
CA ALA A 9 6.81 -23.60 6.17
C ALA A 9 7.83 -22.70 6.89
N ASN A 10 9.10 -22.77 6.47
CA ASN A 10 10.16 -22.04 7.12
C ASN A 10 10.04 -20.58 6.67
N PRO A 11 9.75 -19.63 7.58
CA PRO A 11 9.52 -18.23 7.21
C PRO A 11 10.74 -17.54 6.58
N GLY A 12 11.90 -18.20 6.50
CA GLY A 12 13.15 -17.67 5.94
C GLY A 12 13.35 -17.83 4.43
N TYR A 13 12.45 -18.45 3.66
CA TYR A 13 12.64 -18.58 2.19
C TYR A 13 11.34 -18.60 1.38
N ALA A 14 11.42 -18.18 0.11
CA ALA A 14 10.34 -18.27 -0.88
C ALA A 14 10.70 -19.30 -1.96
N SER A 15 9.91 -20.37 -2.07
CA SER A 15 10.12 -21.43 -3.08
C SER A 15 9.87 -20.92 -4.50
N ALA A 16 10.62 -21.46 -5.46
CA ALA A 16 10.58 -21.03 -6.85
C ALA A 16 9.59 -21.76 -7.75
N ALA A 17 9.28 -23.00 -7.40
CA ALA A 17 8.37 -23.83 -8.14
C ALA A 17 7.58 -24.71 -7.17
N PHE A 18 6.32 -24.91 -7.51
CA PHE A 18 5.48 -25.95 -6.94
C PHE A 18 5.44 -27.11 -7.95
N ASP A 19 5.44 -28.34 -7.47
CA ASP A 19 5.38 -29.52 -8.33
C ASP A 19 4.05 -29.48 -9.12
N GLU A 20 4.12 -29.77 -10.42
CA GLU A 20 3.02 -29.54 -11.36
C GLU A 20 1.81 -30.46 -11.06
N ASN A 21 2.05 -31.58 -10.37
CA ASN A 21 1.01 -32.56 -10.02
C ASN A 21 0.60 -32.54 -8.54
N ILE A 22 1.41 -31.92 -7.67
CA ILE A 22 1.15 -31.82 -6.24
C ILE A 22 1.62 -30.42 -5.87
N LEU A 23 0.76 -29.51 -5.40
CA LEU A 23 1.18 -28.15 -5.00
C LEU A 23 2.10 -28.13 -3.75
N ALA A 24 2.93 -29.16 -3.57
CA ALA A 24 4.09 -29.19 -2.71
C ALA A 24 5.25 -28.43 -3.38
N PRO A 25 6.09 -27.70 -2.62
CA PRO A 25 7.28 -27.07 -3.16
C PRO A 25 8.16 -28.13 -3.84
N GLN A 26 8.61 -27.85 -5.07
CA GLN A 26 9.51 -28.76 -5.78
C GLN A 26 10.78 -28.95 -4.93
N ARG A 27 11.06 -30.21 -4.57
CA ARG A 27 12.13 -30.57 -3.64
C ARG A 27 13.54 -30.25 -4.16
N GLY A 28 13.67 -29.90 -5.44
CA GLY A 28 14.94 -29.60 -6.12
C GLY A 28 15.28 -28.11 -6.31
N VAL A 29 14.37 -27.16 -6.03
CA VAL A 29 14.58 -25.73 -6.33
C VAL A 29 14.29 -24.83 -5.11
N ALA A 30 14.89 -25.16 -3.97
CA ALA A 30 14.76 -24.39 -2.73
C ALA A 30 15.40 -22.98 -2.80
N HIS A 31 16.22 -22.71 -3.84
CA HIS A 31 17.06 -21.51 -3.94
C HIS A 31 17.10 -20.90 -5.34
N ALA A 32 15.95 -20.71 -6.02
CA ALA A 32 15.99 -19.83 -7.18
C ALA A 32 16.02 -18.38 -6.72
N ALA A 33 17.12 -17.67 -6.97
CA ALA A 33 17.21 -16.23 -6.71
C ALA A 33 16.05 -15.45 -7.35
N ALA A 34 15.53 -15.94 -8.50
CA ALA A 34 14.38 -15.37 -9.17
C ALA A 34 13.10 -15.35 -8.30
N SER A 35 12.83 -16.39 -7.51
CA SER A 35 11.62 -16.45 -6.67
C SER A 35 11.70 -15.60 -5.42
N GLN A 36 12.90 -15.48 -4.86
CA GLN A 36 13.16 -14.55 -3.77
C GLN A 36 13.04 -13.11 -4.25
N ALA A 37 13.53 -12.81 -5.45
CA ALA A 37 13.35 -11.51 -6.09
C ALA A 37 11.86 -11.19 -6.32
N MET A 38 11.04 -12.18 -6.72
CA MET A 38 9.58 -12.00 -6.87
C MET A 38 8.85 -11.62 -5.58
N THR A 39 9.44 -11.85 -4.40
CA THR A 39 8.86 -11.42 -3.11
C THR A 39 9.46 -10.09 -2.63
N VAL A 40 10.78 -9.93 -2.75
CA VAL A 40 11.49 -8.76 -2.21
C VAL A 40 11.34 -7.53 -3.11
N LEU A 41 11.43 -7.68 -4.43
CA LEU A 41 11.38 -6.53 -5.34
C LEU A 41 10.02 -5.80 -5.30
N PRO A 42 8.85 -6.47 -5.21
CA PRO A 42 7.59 -5.76 -5.02
C PRO A 42 7.54 -4.94 -3.73
N VAL A 43 8.19 -5.40 -2.66
CA VAL A 43 8.29 -4.65 -1.41
C VAL A 43 9.16 -3.40 -1.60
N VAL A 44 10.36 -3.56 -2.17
CA VAL A 44 11.34 -2.46 -2.28
C VAL A 44 10.98 -1.47 -3.41
N TRP A 45 10.71 -1.96 -4.62
CA TRP A 45 10.45 -1.13 -5.81
C TRP A 45 8.98 -0.80 -6.02
N GLY A 46 8.07 -1.63 -5.50
CA GLY A 46 6.62 -1.40 -5.59
C GLY A 46 6.09 -0.63 -4.38
N MET A 47 6.03 -1.29 -3.23
CA MET A 47 5.40 -0.75 -2.02
C MET A 47 6.19 0.40 -1.39
N LEU A 48 7.52 0.30 -1.28
CA LEU A 48 8.36 1.41 -0.80
C LEU A 48 8.73 2.38 -1.91
N GLY A 49 8.68 1.94 -3.17
CA GLY A 49 9.00 2.75 -4.34
C GLY A 49 10.41 3.32 -4.36
N ILE A 50 11.37 2.64 -3.74
CA ILE A 50 12.77 3.09 -3.65
C ILE A 50 13.51 2.66 -4.91
N ARG A 51 13.96 3.62 -5.72
CA ARG A 51 14.68 3.41 -6.98
C ARG A 51 15.97 4.22 -6.99
N PRO A 52 17.11 3.62 -6.57
CA PRO A 52 18.42 4.25 -6.64
C PRO A 52 18.93 4.38 -8.07
N ASP A 53 19.53 5.52 -8.39
CA ASP A 53 20.29 5.78 -9.60
C ASP A 53 21.69 6.28 -9.23
N ALA A 54 22.62 5.33 -9.15
CA ALA A 54 24.00 5.61 -8.77
C ALA A 54 24.79 6.39 -9.83
N LEU A 55 24.37 6.33 -11.10
CA LEU A 55 25.06 7.04 -12.19
C LEU A 55 24.76 8.54 -12.11
N ASN A 56 23.51 8.88 -11.82
CA ASN A 56 23.06 10.27 -11.67
C ASN A 56 23.13 10.80 -10.23
N ASN A 57 23.67 10.01 -9.29
CA ASN A 57 23.69 10.30 -7.85
C ASN A 57 22.29 10.72 -7.32
N SER A 58 21.25 10.03 -7.73
CA SER A 58 19.88 10.34 -7.32
C SER A 58 19.13 9.11 -6.84
N VAL A 59 18.03 9.32 -6.13
CA VAL A 59 17.13 8.24 -5.74
C VAL A 59 15.70 8.75 -5.74
N SER A 60 14.82 7.96 -6.35
CA SER A 60 13.37 8.19 -6.28
C SER A 60 12.75 7.37 -5.16
N ILE A 61 11.85 7.98 -4.42
CA ILE A 61 11.13 7.38 -3.29
C ILE A 61 9.65 7.74 -3.45
N SER A 62 8.83 6.75 -3.84
CA SER A 62 7.39 6.92 -4.03
C SER A 62 6.62 5.80 -3.33
N PRO A 63 6.34 5.92 -2.02
CA PRO A 63 5.81 4.83 -1.23
C PRO A 63 4.29 4.66 -1.44
N HIS A 64 3.87 3.43 -1.71
CA HIS A 64 2.49 2.97 -1.81
C HIS A 64 2.14 2.10 -0.59
N LEU A 65 2.25 2.68 0.61
CA LEU A 65 2.09 1.92 1.86
C LEU A 65 0.63 1.49 2.08
N PRO A 66 0.42 0.29 2.65
CA PRO A 66 -0.89 -0.12 3.14
C PRO A 66 -1.53 0.96 4.02
N VAL A 67 -2.87 0.99 4.01
CA VAL A 67 -3.63 2.02 4.72
C VAL A 67 -3.37 2.01 6.22
N ASN A 68 -3.26 0.82 6.81
CA ASN A 68 -3.00 0.61 8.23
C ASN A 68 -1.53 0.84 8.64
N TRP A 69 -0.64 1.20 7.72
CA TRP A 69 0.75 1.52 8.04
C TRP A 69 0.91 3.03 8.21
N SER A 70 0.97 3.47 9.47
CA SER A 70 1.22 4.88 9.83
C SER A 70 2.69 5.27 9.79
N ARG A 71 3.60 4.28 9.79
CA ARG A 71 5.05 4.50 9.75
C ARG A 71 5.75 3.35 9.05
N VAL A 72 6.80 3.67 8.30
CA VAL A 72 7.82 2.70 7.87
C VAL A 72 9.21 3.30 8.04
N ASN A 73 10.17 2.47 8.44
CA ASN A 73 11.58 2.83 8.54
C ASN A 73 12.38 1.89 7.64
N VAL A 74 13.25 2.46 6.82
CA VAL A 74 14.16 1.73 5.94
C VAL A 74 15.57 2.16 6.27
N ASP A 75 16.33 1.23 6.84
CA ASP A 75 17.74 1.44 7.17
C ASP A 75 18.63 1.11 5.98
N ARG A 76 19.75 1.85 5.87
CA ARG A 76 20.83 1.59 4.91
C ARG A 76 20.36 1.60 3.45
N VAL A 77 19.57 2.60 3.07
CA VAL A 77 19.27 2.86 1.65
C VAL A 77 20.57 3.31 0.97
N ARG A 78 20.98 2.63 -0.09
CA ARG A 78 22.26 2.86 -0.78
C ARG A 78 22.08 3.44 -2.18
N VAL A 79 22.90 4.45 -2.49
CA VAL A 79 22.98 5.10 -3.81
C VAL A 79 24.46 5.34 -4.11
N GLY A 80 25.06 4.50 -4.95
CA GLY A 80 26.51 4.54 -5.18
C GLY A 80 27.31 4.30 -3.89
N ASP A 81 28.18 5.25 -3.52
CA ASP A 81 28.95 5.23 -2.28
C ASP A 81 28.18 5.77 -1.07
N ARG A 82 26.93 6.21 -1.25
CA ARG A 82 26.13 6.83 -0.20
C ARG A 82 25.17 5.87 0.48
N GLU A 83 24.96 6.12 1.77
CA GLU A 83 24.03 5.39 2.61
C GLU A 83 23.25 6.36 3.50
N PHE A 84 21.93 6.18 3.61
CA PHE A 84 21.06 6.95 4.50
C PHE A 84 19.94 6.09 5.10
N ARG A 85 19.25 6.63 6.10
CA ARG A 85 18.02 6.05 6.65
C ARG A 85 16.81 6.88 6.20
N LEU A 86 15.76 6.19 5.80
CA LEU A 86 14.48 6.79 5.44
C LEU A 86 13.42 6.43 6.48
N GLN A 87 12.66 7.42 6.93
CA GLN A 87 11.42 7.20 7.65
C GLN A 87 10.28 7.87 6.88
N VAL A 88 9.17 7.17 6.70
CA VAL A 88 7.94 7.74 6.15
C VAL A 88 6.86 7.63 7.21
N ARG A 89 6.17 8.74 7.49
CA ARG A 89 5.05 8.80 8.43
C ARG A 89 3.81 9.31 7.72
N LYS A 90 2.68 8.65 7.94
CA LYS A 90 1.37 9.01 7.40
C LYS A 90 0.43 9.35 8.55
N THR A 91 -0.25 10.47 8.44
CA THR A 91 -1.41 10.83 9.27
C THR A 91 -2.64 10.98 8.37
N ALA A 92 -3.75 11.49 8.93
CA ALA A 92 -4.95 11.78 8.15
C ALA A 92 -4.74 12.89 7.12
N ASP A 93 -3.84 13.85 7.38
CA ASP A 93 -3.70 15.11 6.64
C ASP A 93 -2.29 15.35 6.08
N ARG A 94 -1.32 14.46 6.36
CA ARG A 94 0.05 14.66 5.87
C ARG A 94 0.81 13.35 5.67
N ILE A 95 1.81 13.45 4.80
CA ILE A 95 2.81 12.41 4.55
C ILE A 95 4.18 13.05 4.70
N GLN A 96 4.91 12.60 5.70
CA GLN A 96 6.23 13.14 6.05
C GLN A 96 7.32 12.13 5.71
N PHE A 97 8.33 12.61 4.97
CA PHE A 97 9.58 11.95 4.72
C PHE A 97 10.64 12.54 5.65
N GLN A 98 11.31 11.69 6.41
CA GLN A 98 12.49 12.07 7.17
C GLN A 98 13.67 11.27 6.65
N VAL A 99 14.74 11.97 6.29
CA VAL A 99 15.97 11.36 5.82
C VAL A 99 17.07 11.70 6.82
N ASP A 100 17.52 10.66 7.51
CA ASP A 100 18.55 10.73 8.54
C ASP A 100 19.91 10.30 7.97
N ARG A 101 20.97 10.95 8.47
CA ARG A 101 22.37 10.52 8.49
C ARG A 101 22.90 10.07 7.12
N TRP A 102 23.68 10.93 6.49
CA TRP A 102 24.38 10.60 5.27
C TRP A 102 25.78 10.05 5.55
N ARG A 103 26.12 8.94 4.90
CA ARG A 103 27.51 8.49 4.74
C ARG A 103 27.87 8.59 3.27
N GLY A 104 29.12 8.92 2.95
CA GLY A 104 29.62 9.13 1.58
C GLY A 104 29.79 10.61 1.23
N ASN A 105 30.50 10.89 0.14
CA ASN A 105 31.07 12.24 -0.11
C ASN A 105 30.43 12.99 -1.29
N ARG A 106 29.56 12.34 -2.08
CA ARG A 106 28.87 12.98 -3.22
C ARG A 106 27.59 13.67 -2.80
N ASN A 107 27.11 14.67 -3.53
CA ASN A 107 25.75 15.17 -3.29
C ASN A 107 24.74 14.19 -3.92
N THR A 108 23.66 13.88 -3.21
CA THR A 108 22.57 13.03 -3.74
C THR A 108 21.25 13.77 -3.75
N GLU A 109 20.58 13.71 -4.88
CA GLU A 109 19.25 14.27 -5.05
C GLU A 109 18.19 13.23 -4.67
N LEU A 110 17.20 13.65 -3.89
CA LEU A 110 16.07 12.84 -3.53
C LEU A 110 14.84 13.33 -4.29
N ARG A 111 14.27 12.47 -5.12
CA ARG A 111 12.95 12.68 -5.71
C ARG A 111 11.91 12.00 -4.82
N LEU A 112 11.23 12.80 -4.01
CA LEU A 112 10.21 12.32 -3.08
C LEU A 112 8.83 12.54 -3.70
N SER A 113 8.03 11.48 -3.75
CA SER A 113 6.72 11.54 -4.38
C SER A 113 5.64 10.88 -3.54
N THR A 114 4.42 11.42 -3.58
CA THR A 114 3.28 10.79 -2.91
C THR A 114 1.98 10.93 -3.71
N HIS A 115 1.04 10.02 -3.45
CA HIS A 115 -0.20 9.88 -4.21
C HIS A 115 -1.41 10.16 -3.32
N VAL A 116 -2.35 10.93 -3.84
CA VAL A 116 -3.67 11.20 -3.23
C VAL A 116 -4.75 11.06 -4.31
N PRO A 117 -6.04 10.83 -3.96
CA PRO A 117 -7.11 10.79 -4.94
C PRO A 117 -7.19 12.06 -5.81
N ILE A 118 -7.70 11.93 -7.03
CA ILE A 118 -7.75 13.04 -8.01
C ILE A 118 -8.49 14.30 -7.54
N ASP A 119 -9.42 14.16 -6.59
CA ASP A 119 -10.21 15.28 -6.03
C ASP A 119 -9.66 15.80 -4.71
N VAL A 120 -8.56 15.23 -4.21
CA VAL A 120 -7.92 15.68 -2.96
C VAL A 120 -6.83 16.68 -3.29
N ASP A 121 -6.91 17.85 -2.66
CA ASP A 121 -5.86 18.84 -2.76
C ASP A 121 -4.63 18.43 -1.94
N ILE A 122 -3.47 18.67 -2.53
CA ILE A 122 -2.16 18.34 -1.97
C ILE A 122 -1.20 19.49 -2.23
N SER A 123 -0.34 19.77 -1.27
CA SER A 123 0.70 20.79 -1.34
C SER A 123 1.96 20.33 -0.61
N LEU A 124 3.07 21.02 -0.89
CA LEU A 124 4.29 20.87 -0.12
C LEU A 124 4.26 21.83 1.07
N ASP A 125 4.67 21.37 2.26
CA ASP A 125 4.89 22.23 3.42
C ASP A 125 5.99 23.26 3.10
N ALA A 126 5.71 24.54 3.36
CA ALA A 126 6.65 25.63 3.15
C ALA A 126 7.92 25.50 4.02
N ASN A 127 7.85 24.74 5.12
CA ASN A 127 8.95 24.53 6.04
C ASN A 127 9.71 23.23 5.74
N VAL A 128 10.27 23.10 4.54
CA VAL A 128 11.26 22.02 4.28
C VAL A 128 12.48 22.27 5.16
N ILE A 129 12.81 21.32 6.02
CA ILE A 129 13.89 21.46 7.02
C ILE A 129 15.11 20.66 6.56
N GLY A 130 16.29 21.27 6.62
CA GLY A 130 17.57 20.58 6.40
C GLY A 130 17.76 20.08 4.97
N ALA A 131 17.07 20.67 4.00
CA ALA A 131 17.23 20.38 2.58
C ALA A 131 16.96 21.62 1.73
N GLU A 132 17.60 21.67 0.56
CA GLU A 132 17.39 22.64 -0.50
C GLU A 132 16.44 22.04 -1.55
N ILE A 133 15.44 22.81 -1.99
CA ILE A 133 14.58 22.41 -3.11
C ILE A 133 15.33 22.70 -4.42
N ILE A 134 15.51 21.67 -5.25
CA ILE A 134 16.28 21.76 -6.51
C ILE A 134 15.39 22.03 -7.72
N GLU A 135 14.17 21.50 -7.68
CA GLU A 135 13.16 21.70 -8.71
C GLU A 135 11.86 22.16 -8.05
N GLU A 136 11.13 23.06 -8.71
CA GLU A 136 9.80 23.48 -8.26
C GLU A 136 8.91 22.25 -8.05
N PRO A 137 8.16 22.17 -6.94
CA PRO A 137 7.28 21.04 -6.68
C PRO A 137 6.24 20.90 -7.80
N ILE A 138 6.10 19.68 -8.32
CA ILE A 138 5.20 19.37 -9.43
C ILE A 138 4.04 18.54 -8.89
N ILE A 139 2.82 18.92 -9.28
CA ILE A 139 1.60 18.14 -9.02
C ILE A 139 1.02 17.73 -10.36
N GLU A 140 1.10 16.44 -10.66
CA GLU A 140 0.64 15.84 -11.90
C GLU A 140 -0.68 15.10 -11.68
N GLN A 141 -1.59 15.19 -12.65
CA GLN A 141 -2.84 14.43 -12.64
C GLN A 141 -2.61 13.08 -13.31
N HIS A 142 -2.77 11.99 -12.54
CA HIS A 142 -2.69 10.61 -13.03
C HIS A 142 -3.95 9.85 -12.63
N PRO A 143 -5.10 10.07 -13.32
CA PRO A 143 -6.37 9.47 -12.92
C PRO A 143 -6.25 7.96 -12.64
N PRO A 144 -6.72 7.48 -11.48
CA PRO A 144 -7.63 8.13 -10.54
C PRO A 144 -6.97 8.99 -9.43
N ASP A 145 -5.66 9.22 -9.47
CA ASP A 145 -4.89 9.89 -8.41
C ASP A 145 -4.19 11.18 -8.91
N ARG A 146 -3.65 11.97 -7.98
CA ARG A 146 -2.64 13.01 -8.21
C ARG A 146 -1.31 12.54 -7.65
N LEU A 147 -0.23 12.86 -8.37
CA LEU A 147 1.14 12.64 -7.93
C LEU A 147 1.77 13.98 -7.58
N ALA A 148 2.11 14.18 -6.31
CA ALA A 148 2.93 15.31 -5.89
C ALA A 148 4.38 14.86 -5.79
N THR A 149 5.29 15.59 -6.43
CA THR A 149 6.72 15.30 -6.45
C THR A 149 7.53 16.54 -6.08
N VAL A 150 8.56 16.35 -5.25
CA VAL A 150 9.58 17.37 -4.99
C VAL A 150 10.97 16.74 -5.15
N VAL A 151 11.89 17.48 -5.74
CA VAL A 151 13.30 17.12 -5.79
C VAL A 151 14.06 17.99 -4.82
N ILE A 152 14.74 17.35 -3.87
CA ILE A 152 15.53 18.03 -2.84
C ILE A 152 16.97 17.55 -2.82
N ARG A 153 17.84 18.41 -2.31
CA ARG A 153 19.20 18.09 -1.90
C ARG A 153 19.31 18.28 -0.38
N PRO A 154 19.59 17.23 0.39
CA PRO A 154 19.88 17.34 1.82
C PRO A 154 21.05 18.29 2.09
N THR A 155 20.86 19.20 3.05
CA THR A 155 21.89 20.17 3.50
C THR A 155 22.28 19.98 4.97
N ALA A 156 21.60 19.07 5.67
CA ALA A 156 21.86 18.73 7.07
C ALA A 156 21.81 17.20 7.27
N ASP A 157 22.23 16.76 8.46
CA ASP A 157 22.16 15.34 8.87
C ASP A 157 20.72 14.83 8.98
N LEU A 158 19.75 15.72 9.17
CA LEU A 158 18.33 15.40 9.16
C LEU A 158 17.64 16.34 8.18
N SER A 159 17.03 15.75 7.16
CA SER A 159 16.13 16.45 6.25
C SER A 159 14.70 15.99 6.48
N THR A 160 13.76 16.93 6.53
CA THR A 160 12.33 16.63 6.65
C THR A 160 11.55 17.33 5.54
N VAL A 161 10.77 16.54 4.81
CA VAL A 161 9.88 17.00 3.75
C VAL A 161 8.47 16.52 4.09
N THR A 162 7.51 17.43 4.12
CA THR A 162 6.12 17.10 4.46
C THR A 162 5.22 17.50 3.30
N PHE A 163 4.44 16.56 2.79
CA PHE A 163 3.30 16.85 1.92
C PHE A 163 2.06 16.97 2.80
N ILE A 164 1.29 18.04 2.61
CA ILE A 164 0.04 18.32 3.31
C ILE A 164 -1.09 18.09 2.31
N HIS A 165 -2.12 17.36 2.71
CA HIS A 165 -3.28 17.09 1.87
C HIS A 165 -4.56 17.11 2.69
N GLU A 166 -5.69 17.35 2.04
CA GLU A 166 -6.99 17.22 2.71
C GLU A 166 -7.19 15.78 3.21
N PRO A 167 -7.81 15.56 4.38
CA PRO A 167 -8.11 14.21 4.83
C PRO A 167 -9.05 13.48 3.87
N PHE A 168 -8.90 12.16 3.72
CA PHE A 168 -9.77 11.36 2.85
C PHE A 168 -9.89 9.90 3.34
N PRO A 169 -11.00 9.22 3.06
CA PRO A 169 -11.22 7.82 3.41
C PRO A 169 -10.31 6.91 2.58
N ARG A 170 -9.84 5.83 3.20
CA ARG A 170 -8.97 4.85 2.58
C ARG A 170 -9.49 3.45 2.84
N LEU A 171 -9.64 2.66 1.78
CA LEU A 171 -10.06 1.27 1.90
C LEU A 171 -8.92 0.39 2.43
N ILE A 172 -9.13 -0.23 3.57
CA ILE A 172 -8.22 -1.25 4.10
C ILE A 172 -8.45 -2.52 3.30
N SER A 173 -7.38 -3.02 2.68
CA SER A 173 -7.45 -4.23 1.86
C SER A 173 -8.06 -5.39 2.66
N PRO A 174 -9.03 -6.14 2.11
CA PRO A 174 -9.70 -7.26 2.78
C PRO A 174 -8.79 -8.49 2.82
N ILE A 175 -7.63 -8.35 3.47
CA ILE A 175 -6.67 -9.41 3.74
C ILE A 175 -7.03 -10.00 5.11
N PRO A 176 -7.00 -11.33 5.27
CA PRO A 176 -7.23 -11.98 6.56
C PRO A 176 -6.24 -11.47 7.59
N ASP A 177 -6.72 -11.14 8.78
CA ASP A 177 -5.86 -10.70 9.88
C ASP A 177 -5.00 -11.86 10.42
N ARG A 178 -5.36 -13.12 10.10
CA ARG A 178 -4.67 -14.32 10.60
C ARG A 178 -4.18 -15.24 9.49
N LEU A 179 -2.96 -15.73 9.64
CA LEU A 179 -2.35 -16.72 8.74
C LEU A 179 -3.17 -18.01 8.66
N THR A 180 -3.79 -18.44 9.76
CA THR A 180 -4.65 -19.64 9.81
C THR A 180 -5.87 -19.49 8.91
N GLU A 181 -6.52 -18.32 8.92
CA GLU A 181 -7.60 -18.01 7.99
C GLU A 181 -7.06 -17.91 6.57
N ALA A 182 -5.90 -17.28 6.36
CA ALA A 182 -5.28 -17.25 5.03
C ALA A 182 -5.08 -18.66 4.44
N ARG A 183 -4.63 -19.63 5.26
CA ARG A 183 -4.38 -21.01 4.84
C ARG A 183 -5.65 -21.75 4.40
N SER A 184 -6.81 -21.48 4.98
CA SER A 184 -8.06 -22.17 4.57
C SER A 184 -8.49 -21.81 3.15
N TYR A 185 -8.13 -20.60 2.66
CA TYR A 185 -8.41 -20.17 1.28
C TYR A 185 -7.30 -20.51 0.28
N LEU A 186 -6.13 -20.94 0.76
CA LEU A 186 -4.97 -21.26 -0.06
C LEU A 186 -4.81 -22.77 -0.27
N GLN A 187 -5.87 -23.55 -0.02
CA GLN A 187 -5.87 -25.00 -0.27
C GLN A 187 -5.89 -25.30 -1.77
N GLN A 188 -5.22 -26.38 -2.17
CA GLN A 188 -5.19 -26.84 -3.56
C GLN A 188 -6.61 -27.10 -4.07
N GLY A 189 -6.93 -26.58 -5.27
CA GLY A 189 -8.25 -26.73 -5.88
C GLY A 189 -9.37 -25.91 -5.22
N ALA A 190 -9.07 -25.14 -4.17
CA ALA A 190 -10.05 -24.29 -3.52
C ALA A 190 -10.55 -23.23 -4.52
N SER A 191 -11.87 -23.08 -4.57
CA SER A 191 -12.48 -22.00 -5.33
C SER A 191 -12.12 -20.66 -4.70
N SER A 192 -11.79 -19.67 -5.52
CA SER A 192 -11.69 -18.29 -5.03
C SER A 192 -13.02 -17.93 -4.38
N SER A 193 -13.00 -17.49 -3.13
CA SER A 193 -14.22 -17.20 -2.37
C SER A 193 -14.12 -15.90 -1.60
N ARG A 194 -13.01 -15.17 -1.76
CA ARG A 194 -12.75 -13.89 -1.12
C ARG A 194 -13.43 -12.75 -1.86
N LEU A 195 -13.70 -11.68 -1.11
CA LEU A 195 -14.07 -10.42 -1.70
C LEU A 195 -12.90 -9.87 -2.51
N ARG A 196 -13.18 -9.48 -3.75
CA ARG A 196 -12.25 -8.77 -4.62
C ARG A 196 -12.67 -7.33 -4.68
N VAL A 197 -11.72 -6.43 -4.52
CA VAL A 197 -11.91 -5.01 -4.81
C VAL A 197 -11.45 -4.80 -6.24
N ILE A 198 -12.39 -4.44 -7.11
CA ILE A 198 -12.14 -4.25 -8.54
C ILE A 198 -11.72 -2.82 -8.81
N ARG A 199 -12.37 -1.87 -8.13
CA ARG A 199 -12.10 -0.44 -8.30
C ARG A 199 -12.49 0.34 -7.04
N THR A 200 -11.72 1.38 -6.75
CA THR A 200 -12.05 2.39 -5.74
C THR A 200 -11.87 3.77 -6.33
N ARG A 201 -12.78 4.69 -6.03
CA ARG A 201 -12.63 6.10 -6.37
C ARG A 201 -13.23 6.95 -5.26
N TYR A 202 -12.56 8.05 -4.92
CA TYR A 202 -13.09 9.06 -4.02
C TYR A 202 -13.30 10.34 -4.81
N LEU A 203 -14.53 10.86 -4.80
CA LEU A 203 -14.92 12.08 -5.50
C LEU A 203 -15.87 12.89 -4.61
N GLY A 204 -15.53 14.14 -4.33
CA GLY A 204 -16.42 15.11 -3.68
C GLY A 204 -17.20 14.59 -2.47
N GLY A 205 -16.54 13.94 -1.50
CA GLY A 205 -17.22 13.44 -0.29
C GLY A 205 -17.87 12.06 -0.44
N VAL A 206 -17.80 11.42 -1.60
CA VAL A 206 -18.35 10.08 -1.85
C VAL A 206 -17.24 9.12 -2.27
N MET A 207 -17.17 7.95 -1.62
CA MET A 207 -16.30 6.85 -2.05
C MET A 207 -17.11 5.80 -2.81
N ALA A 208 -16.83 5.66 -4.10
CA ALA A 208 -17.38 4.60 -4.94
C ALA A 208 -16.44 3.39 -4.95
N ILE A 209 -16.99 2.21 -4.63
CA ILE A 209 -16.24 0.95 -4.55
C ILE A 209 -16.95 -0.09 -5.40
N GLN A 210 -16.23 -0.67 -6.36
CA GLN A 210 -16.68 -1.85 -7.08
C GLN A 210 -16.03 -3.07 -6.47
N ILE A 211 -16.85 -4.00 -5.98
CA ILE A 211 -16.46 -5.26 -5.38
C ILE A 211 -17.02 -6.43 -6.15
N GLU A 212 -16.39 -7.60 -6.04
CA GLU A 212 -16.90 -8.87 -6.55
C GLU A 212 -16.77 -9.93 -5.46
N GLY A 213 -17.83 -10.71 -5.25
CA GLY A 213 -17.83 -11.80 -4.26
C GLY A 213 -18.74 -12.96 -4.66
N VAL A 214 -18.80 -13.97 -3.80
CA VAL A 214 -19.66 -15.14 -3.96
C VAL A 214 -21.10 -14.75 -3.59
N PRO A 215 -22.10 -15.02 -4.44
CA PRO A 215 -23.49 -14.73 -4.12
C PRO A 215 -23.97 -15.40 -2.83
N GLY A 216 -24.79 -14.70 -2.06
CA GLY A 216 -25.33 -15.14 -0.76
C GLY A 216 -24.33 -15.04 0.40
N ARG A 217 -23.08 -14.64 0.15
CA ARG A 217 -22.05 -14.51 1.19
C ARG A 217 -21.93 -13.07 1.68
N THR A 218 -21.76 -12.92 2.98
CA THR A 218 -21.43 -11.65 3.63
C THR A 218 -19.92 -11.50 3.78
N TYR A 219 -19.44 -10.28 3.51
CA TYR A 219 -18.05 -9.89 3.64
C TYR A 219 -17.94 -8.60 4.44
N THR A 220 -16.82 -8.41 5.12
CA THR A 220 -16.56 -7.20 5.90
C THR A 220 -15.58 -6.30 5.15
N LEU A 221 -16.02 -5.07 4.86
CA LEU A 221 -15.18 -3.98 4.36
C LEU A 221 -14.74 -3.12 5.55
N ARG A 222 -13.49 -2.67 5.53
CA ARG A 222 -12.93 -1.77 6.55
C ARG A 222 -12.37 -0.52 5.88
N LEU A 223 -12.75 0.64 6.40
CA LEU A 223 -12.36 1.95 5.89
C LEU A 223 -11.65 2.72 6.98
N ALA A 224 -10.42 3.14 6.73
CA ALA A 224 -9.78 4.15 7.57
C ALA A 224 -10.29 5.52 7.13
N THR A 225 -11.02 6.22 8.00
CA THR A 225 -11.64 7.51 7.66
C THR A 225 -11.68 8.43 8.87
N PRO A 226 -11.34 9.73 8.71
CA PRO A 226 -11.49 10.72 9.77
C PRO A 226 -12.96 11.09 10.03
N TRP A 227 -13.87 10.72 9.12
CA TRP A 227 -15.26 11.12 9.12
C TRP A 227 -16.19 10.00 9.53
N ARG A 228 -17.41 10.36 9.95
CA ARG A 228 -18.48 9.40 10.20
C ARG A 228 -19.07 8.95 8.86
N VAL A 229 -19.30 7.64 8.70
CA VAL A 229 -20.06 7.13 7.56
C VAL A 229 -21.55 7.41 7.80
N SER A 230 -22.16 8.20 6.91
CA SER A 230 -23.57 8.60 7.03
C SER A 230 -24.50 7.65 6.27
N GLN A 231 -24.08 7.21 5.08
CA GLN A 231 -24.90 6.37 4.21
C GLN A 231 -24.03 5.44 3.36
N VAL A 232 -24.57 4.23 3.12
CA VAL A 232 -24.04 3.28 2.14
C VAL A 232 -25.18 2.94 1.18
N THR A 233 -24.96 3.09 -0.12
CA THR A 233 -25.94 2.72 -1.17
C THR A 233 -25.37 1.63 -2.08
N GLY A 234 -26.23 1.03 -2.91
CA GLY A 234 -25.86 -0.02 -3.87
C GLY A 234 -26.22 -1.44 -3.41
N LEU A 235 -26.47 -1.64 -2.11
CA LEU A 235 -27.01 -2.87 -1.53
C LEU A 235 -28.09 -2.54 -0.47
N PRO A 236 -29.12 -3.39 -0.33
CA PRO A 236 -30.09 -3.26 0.76
C PRO A 236 -29.47 -3.65 2.11
N ASP A 237 -30.03 -3.11 3.20
CA ASP A 237 -29.75 -3.50 4.59
C ASP A 237 -28.27 -3.43 5.00
N VAL A 238 -27.51 -2.49 4.42
CA VAL A 238 -26.11 -2.24 4.80
C VAL A 238 -26.05 -1.16 5.87
N TYR A 239 -25.61 -1.56 7.06
CA TYR A 239 -25.46 -0.66 8.20
C TYR A 239 -23.99 -0.54 8.58
N PRO A 240 -23.36 0.64 8.40
CA PRO A 240 -21.98 0.85 8.81
C PRO A 240 -21.89 0.86 10.35
N THR A 241 -20.83 0.26 10.88
CA THR A 241 -20.47 0.34 12.29
C THR A 241 -19.13 1.05 12.43
N GLN A 242 -18.99 1.95 13.40
CA GLN A 242 -17.74 2.68 13.62
C GLN A 242 -17.45 2.71 15.13
N PRO A 243 -17.04 1.57 15.70
CA PRO A 243 -16.82 1.46 17.15
C PRO A 243 -15.60 2.27 17.61
N ASP A 244 -14.60 2.44 16.75
CA ASP A 244 -13.39 3.21 17.00
C ASP A 244 -13.36 4.47 16.12
N ALA A 245 -12.88 5.59 16.69
CA ALA A 245 -12.56 6.77 15.91
C ALA A 245 -11.50 6.42 14.87
N GLY A 246 -11.82 6.58 13.58
CA GLY A 246 -10.87 6.34 12.50
C GLY A 246 -11.08 5.06 11.68
N ILE A 247 -11.86 4.07 12.13
CA ILE A 247 -12.15 2.85 11.34
C ILE A 247 -13.65 2.55 11.28
N ALA A 248 -14.23 2.68 10.09
CA ALA A 248 -15.58 2.21 9.81
C ALA A 248 -15.56 0.78 9.24
N THR A 249 -16.52 -0.02 9.65
CA THR A 249 -16.73 -1.41 9.24
C THR A 249 -18.09 -1.54 8.57
N ILE A 250 -18.12 -2.15 7.39
CA ILE A 250 -19.33 -2.28 6.58
C ILE A 250 -19.46 -3.75 6.16
N ASP A 251 -20.49 -4.42 6.68
CA ASP A 251 -20.82 -5.77 6.25
C ASP A 251 -21.70 -5.73 5.01
N VAL A 252 -21.24 -6.42 3.96
CA VAL A 252 -21.86 -6.40 2.63
C VAL A 252 -22.22 -7.83 2.22
N THR A 253 -23.51 -8.06 2.02
CA THR A 253 -24.03 -9.35 1.54
C THR A 253 -24.19 -9.30 0.03
N ILE A 254 -23.46 -10.14 -0.69
CA ILE A 254 -23.56 -10.20 -2.14
C ILE A 254 -24.92 -10.83 -2.51
N PRO A 255 -25.79 -10.17 -3.28
CA PRO A 255 -27.11 -10.72 -3.53
C PRO A 255 -27.07 -11.98 -4.40
N GLY A 256 -27.96 -12.92 -4.13
CA GLY A 256 -28.04 -14.21 -4.84
C GLY A 256 -28.07 -14.05 -6.36
N SER A 257 -27.35 -14.93 -7.08
CA SER A 257 -27.34 -14.98 -8.54
C SER A 257 -27.01 -16.40 -9.02
N GLY A 258 -27.28 -16.69 -10.29
CA GLY A 258 -26.84 -17.94 -10.94
C GLY A 258 -25.37 -17.92 -11.38
N LEU A 259 -24.64 -16.83 -11.11
CA LEU A 259 -23.22 -16.70 -11.46
C LEU A 259 -22.35 -17.18 -10.30
N ARG A 260 -21.14 -17.66 -10.61
CA ARG A 260 -20.17 -18.06 -9.59
C ARG A 260 -19.67 -16.87 -8.75
N TYR A 261 -19.58 -15.70 -9.38
CA TYR A 261 -19.18 -14.43 -8.78
C TYR A 261 -20.11 -13.33 -9.27
N ARG A 262 -20.36 -12.34 -8.42
CA ARG A 262 -21.22 -11.20 -8.76
C ARG A 262 -20.53 -9.88 -8.41
N PRO A 263 -20.37 -8.97 -9.39
CA PRO A 263 -19.93 -7.61 -9.11
C PRO A 263 -21.06 -6.79 -8.47
N VAL A 264 -20.69 -5.90 -7.56
CA VAL A 264 -21.57 -4.95 -6.88
C VAL A 264 -20.82 -3.62 -6.78
N THR A 265 -21.54 -2.52 -6.98
CA THR A 265 -21.03 -1.17 -6.75
C THR A 265 -21.66 -0.62 -5.48
N LEU A 266 -20.83 -0.05 -4.61
CA LEU A 266 -21.22 0.64 -3.39
C LEU A 266 -20.83 2.11 -3.51
N GLU A 267 -21.68 2.99 -3.01
CA GLU A 267 -21.30 4.39 -2.78
C GLU A 267 -21.43 4.69 -1.29
N ILE A 268 -20.40 5.33 -0.74
CA ILE A 268 -20.27 5.59 0.69
C ILE A 268 -20.15 7.09 0.88
N THR A 269 -21.10 7.66 1.59
CA THR A 269 -21.16 9.09 1.91
C THR A 269 -20.67 9.32 3.34
N PHE A 270 -19.96 10.43 3.54
CA PHE A 270 -19.36 10.80 4.82
C PHE A 270 -19.96 12.10 5.36
N GLU A 271 -20.06 12.23 6.68
CA GLU A 271 -20.34 13.48 7.40
C GLU A 271 -19.00 14.18 7.69
N GLN A 272 -18.76 15.29 6.99
CA GLN A 272 -17.54 16.13 7.11
C GLN A 272 -17.72 17.25 8.15
#